data_AF-A0A7X9HQK5-F1
#
_entry.id   AF-A0A7X9HQK5-F1
#
_cell.length_a   1.000
_cell.length_b   1.000
_cell.length_c   1.000
_cell.angle_alpha   90.00
_cell.angle_beta   90.00
_cell.angle_gamma   90.00
#
_symmetry.space_group_name_H-M   'P 1'
#
loop_
_entity.id
_entity.type
_entity.pdbx_description
1 polymer ?
#
loop_
_entity_poly.entity_id
_entity_poly.type
_entity_poly.pdbx_seq_one_letter_code
_entity_poly.pdbx_strand_id
1 'polypeptide(L)'
;MNTSLSNLKRVVSFIILFALFLTNYSFGQEQKDKPEAKKSKIKSYSEVITKDAKTSKGVFNVHFVDGKWYYEIPKNEIGRLFLWVSQIKKVQSKLGYGGVAYNNQVVRWDKRNDQIMLRQVQYALVSDEEKAVYNAVDASTFPPILMSFDIQAYGQDSSAVIDVTEFLTAEKTEFVPKKNYNARRLDPKRTFIEKISAYPENVEADVVLTFDV
;
A
#
# COMPACT_ATOMS: atom_id res chain seq x y z
N MET A 1 -63.39 -21.58 -55.07
CA MET A 1 -62.00 -21.50 -55.59
C MET A 1 -61.52 -20.06 -55.50
N ASN A 2 -60.67 -19.71 -54.52
CA ASN A 2 -59.74 -18.54 -54.53
C ASN A 2 -59.13 -18.21 -53.15
N THR A 3 -59.51 -18.91 -52.08
CA THR A 3 -58.97 -18.70 -50.71
C THR A 3 -57.73 -19.52 -50.37
N SER A 4 -57.36 -20.52 -51.17
CA SER A 4 -56.19 -21.38 -50.91
C SER A 4 -54.87 -20.78 -51.41
N LEU A 5 -54.89 -20.06 -52.54
CA LEU A 5 -53.70 -19.47 -53.16
C LEU A 5 -53.20 -18.19 -52.45
N SER A 6 -54.09 -17.44 -51.78
CA SER A 6 -53.71 -16.21 -51.05
C SER A 6 -52.99 -16.52 -49.74
N ASN A 7 -53.40 -17.57 -49.03
CA ASN A 7 -52.75 -18.03 -47.80
C ASN A 7 -51.37 -18.62 -48.10
N LEU A 8 -51.21 -19.34 -49.22
CA LEU A 8 -49.91 -19.88 -49.63
C LEU A 8 -48.92 -18.75 -49.98
N LYS A 9 -49.35 -17.69 -50.67
CA LYS A 9 -48.51 -16.51 -50.94
C LYS A 9 -48.11 -15.76 -49.66
N ARG A 10 -49.00 -15.68 -48.66
CA ARG A 10 -48.70 -15.05 -47.35
C ARG A 10 -47.71 -15.87 -46.53
N VAL A 11 -47.85 -17.20 -46.52
CA VAL A 11 -46.94 -18.11 -45.81
C VAL A 11 -45.55 -18.13 -46.47
N VAL A 12 -45.48 -18.17 -47.80
CA VAL A 12 -44.21 -18.12 -48.54
C VAL A 12 -43.51 -16.75 -48.36
N SER A 13 -44.26 -15.64 -48.32
CA SER A 13 -43.70 -14.31 -48.07
C SER A 13 -43.17 -14.16 -46.64
N PHE A 14 -43.79 -14.81 -45.63
CA PHE A 14 -43.30 -14.82 -44.25
C PHE A 14 -42.03 -15.65 -44.09
N ILE A 15 -41.90 -16.78 -44.79
CA ILE A 15 -40.71 -17.63 -44.75
C ILE A 15 -39.52 -16.93 -45.42
N ILE A 16 -39.74 -16.20 -46.51
CA ILE A 16 -38.69 -15.41 -47.18
C ILE A 16 -38.27 -14.20 -46.32
N LEU A 17 -39.21 -13.55 -45.61
CA LEU A 17 -38.87 -12.46 -44.69
C LEU A 17 -38.11 -12.95 -43.45
N PHE A 18 -38.39 -14.17 -42.96
CA PHE A 18 -37.67 -14.79 -41.85
C PHE A 18 -36.26 -15.28 -42.27
N ALA A 19 -36.11 -15.76 -43.50
CA ALA A 19 -34.81 -16.16 -44.06
C ALA A 19 -33.88 -14.96 -44.31
N LEU A 20 -34.41 -13.79 -44.70
CA LEU A 20 -33.64 -12.54 -44.85
C LEU A 20 -33.28 -11.87 -43.52
N PHE A 21 -34.00 -12.19 -42.44
CA PHE A 21 -33.64 -11.77 -41.09
C PHE A 21 -32.50 -12.61 -40.50
N LEU A 22 -32.33 -13.86 -40.96
CA LEU A 22 -31.29 -14.77 -40.49
C LEU A 22 -29.93 -14.56 -41.18
N THR A 23 -29.86 -13.89 -42.34
CA THR A 23 -28.58 -13.53 -42.98
C THR A 23 -27.96 -12.24 -42.44
N ASN A 24 -28.72 -11.44 -41.67
CA ASN A 24 -28.22 -10.20 -41.03
C ASN A 24 -28.00 -10.33 -39.52
N TYR A 25 -28.27 -11.50 -38.93
CA TYR A 25 -27.63 -11.88 -37.67
C TYR A 25 -26.21 -12.37 -37.99
N SER A 26 -25.35 -11.42 -38.35
CA SER A 26 -23.92 -11.61 -38.13
C SER A 26 -23.79 -11.93 -36.65
N PHE A 27 -23.52 -13.19 -36.35
CA PHE A 27 -23.22 -13.69 -35.02
C PHE A 27 -22.09 -12.80 -34.52
N GLY A 28 -22.44 -11.79 -33.73
CA GLY A 28 -21.48 -11.01 -32.98
C GLY A 28 -20.74 -12.01 -32.12
N GLN A 29 -19.60 -12.47 -32.62
CA GLN A 29 -18.52 -12.90 -31.77
C GLN A 29 -18.27 -11.66 -30.90
N GLU A 30 -18.94 -11.62 -29.75
CA GLU A 30 -18.47 -10.87 -28.60
C GLU A 30 -17.06 -11.39 -28.45
N GLN A 31 -16.13 -10.60 -28.98
CA GLN A 31 -14.71 -10.82 -28.86
C GLN A 31 -14.53 -10.81 -27.37
N LYS A 32 -14.52 -11.99 -26.75
CA LYS A 32 -14.16 -12.14 -25.34
C LYS A 32 -12.81 -11.49 -25.30
N ASP A 33 -12.77 -10.26 -24.78
CA ASP A 33 -11.55 -9.59 -24.43
C ASP A 33 -10.80 -10.62 -23.63
N LYS A 34 -9.78 -11.19 -24.27
CA LYS A 34 -8.81 -12.05 -23.64
C LYS A 34 -8.44 -11.27 -22.40
N PRO A 35 -8.67 -11.78 -21.16
CA PRO A 35 -8.49 -10.97 -19.98
C PRO A 35 -7.10 -10.36 -20.11
N GLU A 36 -7.07 -9.04 -20.32
CA GLU A 36 -5.83 -8.31 -20.49
C GLU A 36 -5.09 -8.68 -19.23
N ALA A 37 -4.01 -9.44 -19.36
CA ALA A 37 -3.26 -9.93 -18.22
C ALA A 37 -2.94 -8.68 -17.42
N LYS A 38 -3.61 -8.48 -16.28
CA LYS A 38 -3.48 -7.27 -15.46
C LYS A 38 -1.99 -7.03 -15.40
N LYS A 39 -1.51 -5.96 -16.06
CA LYS A 39 -0.09 -5.62 -16.04
C LYS A 39 0.27 -5.65 -14.56
N SER A 40 1.15 -6.57 -14.20
CA SER A 40 1.60 -6.72 -12.82
C SER A 40 2.00 -5.33 -12.36
N LYS A 41 1.35 -4.82 -11.31
CA LYS A 41 1.73 -3.52 -10.71
C LYS A 41 3.18 -3.56 -10.21
N ILE A 42 3.68 -4.77 -9.96
CA ILE A 42 5.05 -5.06 -9.55
C ILE A 42 5.95 -5.02 -10.78
N LYS A 43 6.91 -4.10 -10.74
CA LYS A 43 7.95 -3.87 -11.75
C LYS A 43 9.16 -4.78 -11.53
N SER A 44 10.08 -4.76 -12.49
CA SER A 44 11.39 -5.39 -12.29
C SER A 44 12.20 -4.63 -11.24
N TYR A 45 13.06 -5.34 -10.50
CA TYR A 45 13.90 -4.72 -9.45
C TYR A 45 14.73 -3.56 -9.98
N SER A 46 15.42 -3.74 -11.11
CA SER A 46 16.29 -2.72 -11.70
C SER A 46 15.56 -1.49 -12.23
N GLU A 47 14.25 -1.58 -12.44
CA GLU A 47 13.42 -0.44 -12.81
C GLU A 47 13.06 0.44 -11.60
N VAL A 48 12.97 -0.15 -10.41
CA VAL A 48 12.65 0.56 -9.16
C VAL A 48 13.92 0.99 -8.43
N ILE A 49 14.86 0.04 -8.25
CA ILE A 49 16.16 0.24 -7.64
C ILE A 49 17.21 0.22 -8.74
N THR A 50 17.48 1.42 -9.28
CA THR A 50 18.43 1.61 -10.37
C THR A 50 19.87 1.45 -9.90
N LYS A 51 20.82 1.39 -10.84
CA LYS A 51 22.26 1.29 -10.52
C LYS A 51 22.80 2.51 -9.77
N ASP A 52 22.13 3.66 -9.91
CA ASP A 52 22.51 4.92 -9.26
C ASP A 52 21.91 5.06 -7.86
N ALA A 53 21.16 4.06 -7.40
CA ALA A 53 20.53 4.05 -6.08
C ALA A 53 21.57 4.20 -4.95
N LYS A 54 21.38 5.21 -4.10
CA LYS A 54 22.15 5.31 -2.85
C LYS A 54 21.54 4.37 -1.83
N THR A 55 22.29 3.35 -1.42
CA THR A 55 21.78 2.29 -0.55
C THR A 55 22.46 2.29 0.81
N SER A 56 21.65 2.29 1.88
CA SER A 56 22.08 2.01 3.26
C SER A 56 21.60 0.61 3.63
N LYS A 57 22.52 -0.26 4.08
CA LYS A 57 22.21 -1.65 4.44
C LYS A 57 21.97 -1.79 5.94
N GLY A 58 21.00 -2.60 6.34
CA GLY A 58 20.65 -2.86 7.73
C GLY A 58 19.56 -3.92 7.85
N VAL A 59 18.74 -3.83 8.90
CA VAL A 59 17.57 -4.71 9.11
C VAL A 59 16.65 -4.69 7.88
N PHE A 60 16.48 -3.52 7.29
CA PHE A 60 16.00 -3.31 5.93
C PHE A 60 17.13 -2.67 5.13
N ASN A 61 17.24 -3.00 3.84
CA ASN A 61 18.00 -2.10 2.97
C ASN A 61 17.12 -0.88 2.67
N VAL A 62 17.73 0.29 2.69
CA VAL A 62 17.07 1.56 2.39
C VAL A 62 17.72 2.15 1.16
N HIS A 63 16.92 2.39 0.13
CA HIS A 63 17.37 2.94 -1.14
C HIS A 63 16.82 4.34 -1.34
N PHE A 64 17.67 5.23 -1.86
CA PHE A 64 17.25 6.52 -2.38
C PHE A 64 17.47 6.56 -3.90
N VAL A 65 16.38 6.76 -4.64
CA VAL A 65 16.34 6.77 -6.11
C VAL A 65 15.44 7.91 -6.56
N ASP A 66 15.97 8.84 -7.36
CA ASP A 66 15.20 9.93 -7.99
C ASP A 66 14.27 10.69 -7.04
N GLY A 67 14.75 11.03 -5.84
CA GLY A 67 13.98 11.80 -4.85
C GLY A 67 13.03 10.95 -3.99
N LYS A 68 12.98 9.63 -4.20
CA LYS A 68 12.14 8.71 -3.43
C LYS A 68 12.96 7.79 -2.55
N TRP A 69 12.36 7.43 -1.42
CA TRP A 69 12.91 6.50 -0.46
C TRP A 69 12.16 5.18 -0.49
N TYR A 70 12.90 4.09 -0.58
CA TYR A 70 12.35 2.75 -0.61
C TYR A 70 12.91 1.91 0.52
N TYR A 71 12.05 1.10 1.14
CA TYR A 71 12.48 0.02 2.01
C TYR A 71 12.43 -1.29 1.23
N GLU A 72 13.54 -2.01 1.23
CA GLU A 72 13.62 -3.41 0.83
C GLU A 72 13.60 -4.24 2.11
N ILE A 73 12.44 -4.85 2.38
CA ILE A 73 12.18 -5.60 3.61
C ILE A 73 12.46 -7.09 3.34
N PRO A 74 13.45 -7.69 4.03
CA PRO A 74 13.73 -9.12 3.89
C PRO A 74 12.54 -9.97 4.35
N LYS A 75 12.35 -11.14 3.71
CA LYS A 75 11.22 -12.03 4.00
C LYS A 75 11.17 -12.47 5.47
N ASN A 76 12.32 -12.65 6.11
CA ASN A 76 12.46 -13.03 7.52
C ASN A 76 12.13 -11.89 8.51
N GLU A 77 12.05 -10.64 8.03
CA GLU A 77 11.63 -9.50 8.85
C GLU A 77 10.12 -9.26 8.81
N ILE A 78 9.41 -9.85 7.84
CA ILE A 78 7.95 -9.85 7.80
C ILE A 78 7.40 -10.66 8.99
N GLY A 79 6.45 -10.07 9.71
CA GLY A 79 5.90 -10.65 10.92
C GLY A 79 6.74 -10.43 12.18
N ARG A 80 7.94 -9.84 12.08
CA ARG A 80 8.73 -9.43 13.25
C ARG A 80 8.18 -8.13 13.85
N LEU A 81 8.24 -8.06 15.17
CA LEU A 81 7.82 -6.90 15.92
C LEU A 81 8.94 -5.87 15.97
N PHE A 82 8.57 -4.61 15.77
CA PHE A 82 9.44 -3.45 15.86
C PHE A 82 8.87 -2.45 16.86
N LEU A 83 9.74 -1.76 17.58
CA LEU A 83 9.36 -0.59 18.36
C LEU A 83 9.45 0.64 17.47
N TRP A 84 8.32 1.30 17.21
CA TRP A 84 8.31 2.59 16.53
C TRP A 84 8.26 3.71 17.57
N VAL A 85 9.39 4.42 17.66
CA VAL A 85 9.53 5.64 18.46
C VAL A 85 9.56 6.86 17.54
N SER A 86 8.68 7.82 17.77
CA SER A 86 8.74 9.16 17.15
C SER A 86 9.23 10.15 18.19
N GLN A 87 10.27 10.91 17.84
CA GLN A 87 10.87 11.92 18.72
C GLN A 87 11.05 13.25 17.99
N ILE A 88 10.92 14.34 18.72
CA ILE A 88 11.18 15.68 18.20
C ILE A 88 12.66 15.95 18.31
N LYS A 89 13.39 15.93 17.19
CA LYS A 89 14.82 16.23 17.18
C LYS A 89 15.09 17.72 17.42
N LYS A 90 14.33 18.59 16.74
CA LYS A 90 14.39 20.05 16.83
C LYS A 90 13.00 20.63 16.59
N VAL A 91 12.71 21.78 17.19
CA VAL A 91 11.47 22.54 16.99
C VAL A 91 11.78 24.03 16.99
N GLN A 92 10.93 24.86 16.37
CA GLN A 92 11.11 26.32 16.37
C GLN A 92 11.14 26.86 17.81
N SER A 93 11.88 27.95 18.00
CA SER A 93 11.98 28.62 19.29
C SER A 93 10.60 28.95 19.86
N LYS A 94 10.43 28.78 21.18
CA LYS A 94 9.18 28.98 21.93
C LYS A 94 8.07 27.93 21.70
N LEU A 95 8.28 26.93 20.86
CA LEU A 95 7.32 25.82 20.66
C LEU A 95 7.71 24.53 21.41
N GLY A 96 8.91 24.46 22.00
CA GLY A 96 9.33 23.32 22.81
C GLY A 96 10.83 23.07 22.75
N TYR A 97 11.23 21.83 23.06
CA TYR A 97 12.62 21.38 23.09
C TYR A 97 12.80 20.10 22.27
N GLY A 98 14.00 19.91 21.73
CA GLY A 98 14.39 18.65 21.10
C GLY A 98 14.65 17.55 22.14
N GLY A 99 14.65 16.29 21.69
CA GLY A 99 14.87 15.11 22.52
C GLY A 99 13.61 14.56 23.20
N VAL A 100 12.44 15.13 22.95
CA VAL A 100 11.18 14.66 23.54
C VAL A 100 10.61 13.54 22.68
N ALA A 101 10.52 12.33 23.24
CA ALA A 101 9.77 11.23 22.66
C ALA A 101 8.27 11.55 22.73
N TYR A 102 7.57 11.39 21.62
CA TYR A 102 6.16 11.76 21.49
C TYR A 102 5.26 10.54 21.29
N ASN A 103 5.68 9.60 20.45
CA ASN A 103 4.91 8.39 20.19
C ASN A 103 5.81 7.17 20.41
N ASN A 104 5.26 6.14 21.04
CA ASN A 104 5.91 4.86 21.20
C ASN A 104 4.87 3.76 21.04
N GLN A 105 5.06 2.92 20.03
CA GLN A 105 4.12 1.84 19.72
C GLN A 105 4.84 0.64 19.13
N VAL A 106 4.32 -0.55 19.43
CA VAL A 106 4.79 -1.78 18.81
C VAL A 106 4.09 -1.96 17.47
N VAL A 107 4.88 -2.20 16.43
CA VAL A 107 4.38 -2.39 15.07
C VAL A 107 4.92 -3.66 14.44
N ARG A 108 4.23 -4.12 13.39
CA ARG A 108 4.61 -5.29 12.59
C ARG A 108 4.35 -5.02 11.12
N TRP A 109 5.27 -5.49 10.29
CA TRP A 109 5.11 -5.47 8.82
C TRP A 109 4.52 -6.80 8.38
N ASP A 110 3.32 -6.79 7.82
CA ASP A 110 2.63 -7.98 7.33
C ASP A 110 2.48 -7.95 5.81
N LYS A 111 2.76 -9.06 5.14
CA LYS A 111 2.49 -9.20 3.70
C LYS A 111 1.09 -9.76 3.47
N ARG A 112 0.33 -9.15 2.56
CA ARG A 112 -0.92 -9.70 2.03
C ARG A 112 -1.03 -9.39 0.55
N ASN A 113 -1.12 -10.44 -0.27
CA ASN A 113 -1.09 -10.32 -1.73
C ASN A 113 0.15 -9.52 -2.17
N ASP A 114 -0.06 -8.49 -3.00
CA ASP A 114 0.98 -7.61 -3.54
C ASP A 114 1.19 -6.36 -2.68
N GLN A 115 0.87 -6.44 -1.39
CA GLN A 115 0.99 -5.32 -0.46
C GLN A 115 1.73 -5.72 0.83
N ILE A 116 2.45 -4.75 1.38
CA ILE A 116 2.94 -4.76 2.76
C ILE A 116 2.07 -3.83 3.59
N MET A 117 1.67 -4.26 4.77
CA MET A 117 0.87 -3.48 5.71
C MET A 117 1.68 -3.24 6.97
N LEU A 118 1.75 -1.98 7.40
CA LEU A 118 2.24 -1.62 8.73
C LEU A 118 1.07 -1.68 9.70
N ARG A 119 1.16 -2.53 10.72
CA ARG A 119 0.12 -2.70 11.74
C ARG A 119 0.61 -2.26 13.09
N GLN A 120 -0.27 -1.67 13.88
CA GLN A 120 -0.04 -1.44 15.30
C GLN A 120 -0.45 -2.68 16.07
N VAL A 121 0.48 -3.28 16.80
CA VAL A 121 0.22 -4.43 17.67
C VAL A 121 -0.11 -3.90 19.06
N GLN A 122 -1.33 -4.15 19.51
CA GLN A 122 -1.75 -3.85 20.87
C GLN A 122 -1.68 -5.14 21.67
N TYR A 123 -0.92 -5.14 22.75
CA TYR A 123 -0.99 -6.22 23.72
C TYR A 123 -2.19 -5.96 24.63
N ALA A 124 -3.08 -6.95 24.72
CA ALA A 124 -3.93 -7.03 25.90
C ALA A 124 -3.03 -7.27 27.10
N LEU A 125 -3.19 -6.46 28.16
CA LEU A 125 -2.53 -6.70 29.45
C LEU A 125 -3.10 -8.01 30.03
N VAL A 126 -2.47 -9.13 29.70
CA VAL A 126 -2.81 -10.44 30.27
C VAL A 126 -1.54 -10.97 30.92
N SER A 127 -1.62 -11.41 32.18
CA SER A 127 -0.49 -11.96 32.92
C SER A 127 -0.04 -13.31 32.31
N ASP A 128 1.22 -13.66 32.55
CA ASP A 128 1.87 -14.86 32.00
C ASP A 128 1.15 -16.19 32.34
N GLU A 129 0.30 -16.21 33.36
CA GLU A 129 -0.40 -17.42 33.83
C GLU A 129 -1.59 -17.83 32.95
N GLU A 130 -2.09 -16.95 32.07
CA GLU A 130 -3.29 -17.21 31.26
C GLU A 130 -3.03 -17.17 29.75
N LYS A 131 -2.04 -17.94 29.26
CA LYS A 131 -1.76 -18.11 27.82
C LYS A 131 -3.00 -18.41 26.97
N ALA A 132 -3.98 -19.14 27.52
CA ALA A 132 -5.23 -19.44 26.82
C ALA A 132 -6.09 -18.19 26.58
N VAL A 133 -6.15 -17.27 27.56
CA VAL A 133 -6.86 -15.99 27.43
C VAL A 133 -6.11 -15.07 26.49
N TYR A 134 -4.77 -14.99 26.60
CA TYR A 134 -3.94 -14.23 25.64
C TYR A 134 -4.16 -14.70 24.19
N ASN A 135 -4.06 -16.00 23.94
CA ASN A 135 -4.27 -16.57 22.61
C ASN A 135 -5.69 -16.36 22.09
N ALA A 136 -6.72 -16.44 22.96
CA ALA A 136 -8.09 -16.17 22.58
C ALA A 136 -8.32 -14.69 22.24
N VAL A 137 -7.72 -13.77 23.01
CA VAL A 137 -7.82 -12.33 22.76
C VAL A 137 -7.07 -11.96 21.48
N ASP A 138 -5.86 -12.46 21.26
CA ASP A 138 -5.09 -12.26 20.01
C ASP A 138 -5.84 -12.84 18.79
N ALA A 139 -6.39 -14.05 18.91
CA ALA A 139 -7.20 -14.65 17.85
C ALA A 139 -8.49 -13.88 17.54
N SER A 140 -9.01 -13.11 18.50
CA SER A 140 -10.25 -12.33 18.36
C SER A 140 -10.02 -10.85 18.01
N THR A 141 -8.78 -10.35 18.14
CA THR A 141 -8.46 -8.94 17.93
C THR A 141 -7.62 -8.78 16.67
N PHE A 142 -8.06 -7.94 15.73
CA PHE A 142 -7.29 -7.68 14.52
C PHE A 142 -6.46 -6.40 14.69
N PRO A 143 -5.12 -6.46 14.63
CA PRO A 143 -4.27 -5.27 14.78
C PRO A 143 -4.59 -4.24 13.68
N PRO A 144 -4.88 -2.97 14.02
CA PRO A 144 -5.26 -1.97 13.04
C PRO A 144 -4.13 -1.73 12.03
N ILE A 145 -4.51 -1.51 10.77
CA ILE A 145 -3.57 -1.19 9.69
C ILE A 145 -3.32 0.32 9.75
N LEU A 146 -2.09 0.71 10.08
CA LEU A 146 -1.65 2.10 10.05
C LEU A 146 -1.41 2.57 8.61
N MET A 147 -0.87 1.68 7.78
CA MET A 147 -0.60 1.94 6.37
C MET A 147 -0.53 0.67 5.54
N SER A 148 -0.88 0.77 4.26
CA SER A 148 -0.64 -0.24 3.24
C SER A 148 0.26 0.33 2.14
N PHE A 149 1.18 -0.49 1.65
CA PHE A 149 2.16 -0.16 0.65
C PHE A 149 2.06 -1.17 -0.49
N ASP A 150 1.92 -0.69 -1.72
CA ASP A 150 2.02 -1.55 -2.90
C ASP A 150 3.49 -1.99 -3.07
N ILE A 151 3.71 -3.29 -3.25
CA ILE A 151 5.03 -3.83 -3.56
C ILE A 151 5.43 -3.34 -4.96
N GLN A 152 6.48 -2.54 -5.03
CA GLN A 152 6.97 -1.95 -6.27
C GLN A 152 7.81 -2.96 -7.07
N ALA A 153 8.60 -3.78 -6.37
CA ALA A 153 9.42 -4.84 -6.93
C ALA A 153 9.72 -5.90 -5.85
N TYR A 154 10.22 -7.05 -6.29
CA TYR A 154 10.89 -8.01 -5.40
C TYR A 154 12.39 -7.97 -5.64
N GLY A 155 13.17 -7.90 -4.56
CA GLY A 155 14.62 -8.03 -4.62
C GLY A 155 15.08 -9.48 -4.54
N GLN A 156 16.36 -9.66 -4.19
CA GLN A 156 16.91 -10.99 -3.99
C GLN A 156 16.20 -11.69 -2.82
N ASP A 157 16.10 -13.02 -2.87
CA ASP A 157 15.48 -13.84 -1.82
C ASP A 157 14.01 -13.47 -1.50
N SER A 158 13.32 -12.86 -2.47
CA SER A 158 11.93 -12.40 -2.35
C SER A 158 11.71 -11.29 -1.32
N SER A 159 12.73 -10.46 -1.05
CA SER A 159 12.56 -9.21 -0.31
C SER A 159 11.52 -8.30 -0.99
N ALA A 160 10.67 -7.64 -0.21
CA ALA A 160 9.64 -6.76 -0.75
C ALA A 160 10.16 -5.30 -0.79
N VAL A 161 10.11 -4.66 -1.96
CA VAL A 161 10.48 -3.25 -2.13
C VAL A 161 9.23 -2.39 -2.09
N ILE A 162 9.17 -1.42 -1.17
CA ILE A 162 8.04 -0.49 -1.00
C ILE A 162 8.52 0.96 -1.01
N ASP A 163 7.73 1.88 -1.58
CA ASP A 163 7.97 3.33 -1.51
C ASP A 163 7.45 3.85 -0.17
N VAL A 164 8.33 4.42 0.66
CA VAL A 164 7.99 4.96 1.99
C VAL A 164 8.02 6.48 2.04
N THR A 165 8.17 7.13 0.88
CA THR A 165 8.31 8.59 0.81
C THR A 165 7.07 9.28 1.37
N GLU A 166 5.89 8.92 0.84
CA GLU A 166 4.62 9.50 1.30
C GLU A 166 4.29 9.09 2.74
N PHE A 167 4.71 7.90 3.17
CA PHE A 167 4.54 7.49 4.56
C PHE A 167 5.17 8.50 5.51
N LEU A 168 6.43 8.84 5.28
CA LEU A 168 7.22 9.68 6.17
C LEU A 168 6.91 11.18 6.03
N THR A 169 6.40 11.61 4.87
CA THR A 169 6.05 13.02 4.62
C THR A 169 4.56 13.32 4.76
N ALA A 170 3.72 12.33 5.04
CA ALA A 170 2.29 12.54 5.23
C ALA A 170 1.96 13.13 6.61
N GLU A 171 0.83 13.83 6.65
CA GLU A 171 0.29 14.38 7.87
C GLU A 171 -0.35 13.26 8.72
N LYS A 172 0.38 12.79 9.74
CA LYS A 172 -0.06 11.68 10.59
C LYS A 172 0.15 11.94 12.07
N THR A 173 -0.81 11.47 12.86
CA THR A 173 -0.82 11.59 14.33
C THR A 173 0.32 10.85 15.00
N GLU A 174 0.85 9.81 14.35
CA GLU A 174 1.95 8.98 14.82
C GLU A 174 3.31 9.69 14.75
N PHE A 175 3.45 10.74 13.93
CA PHE A 175 4.67 11.55 13.83
C PHE A 175 4.60 12.79 14.71
N VAL A 176 3.53 13.60 14.59
CA VAL A 176 3.41 14.88 15.34
C VAL A 176 1.95 15.17 15.73
N PRO A 177 1.69 15.55 17.00
CA PRO A 177 0.38 16.01 17.46
C PRO A 177 0.14 17.45 17.01
N LYS A 178 -0.50 17.67 15.86
CA LYS A 178 -0.77 19.02 15.33
C LYS A 178 -1.40 19.98 16.34
N LYS A 179 -2.30 19.46 17.19
CA LYS A 179 -3.00 20.21 18.24
C LYS A 179 -2.03 20.87 19.24
N ASN A 180 -0.89 20.26 19.51
CA ASN A 180 0.07 20.79 20.50
C ASN A 180 0.83 22.01 19.96
N TYR A 181 0.78 22.26 18.65
CA TYR A 181 1.53 23.32 17.97
C TYR A 181 0.64 24.38 17.33
N ASN A 182 -0.68 24.34 17.55
CA ASN A 182 -1.66 25.16 16.84
C ASN A 182 -1.51 25.10 15.31
N ALA A 183 -0.98 23.99 14.80
CA ALA A 183 -0.76 23.76 13.39
C ALA A 183 -2.08 23.41 12.70
N ARG A 184 -2.36 24.04 11.54
CA ARG A 184 -3.58 23.76 10.77
C ARG A 184 -3.40 22.54 9.87
N ARG A 185 -2.54 22.69 8.86
CA ARG A 185 -2.25 21.65 7.86
C ARG A 185 -0.75 21.57 7.61
N LEU A 186 -0.28 20.38 7.28
CA LEU A 186 1.06 20.17 6.76
C LEU A 186 1.22 20.86 5.40
N ASP A 187 2.34 21.54 5.21
CA ASP A 187 2.77 22.07 3.91
C ASP A 187 3.69 21.06 3.22
N PRO A 188 3.20 20.34 2.18
CA PRO A 188 3.99 19.32 1.51
C PRO A 188 5.17 19.89 0.72
N LYS A 189 5.18 21.18 0.36
CA LYS A 189 6.28 21.79 -0.40
C LYS A 189 7.49 22.13 0.47
N ARG A 190 7.26 22.31 1.78
CA ARG A 190 8.30 22.60 2.79
C ARG A 190 8.51 21.42 3.74
N THR A 191 7.99 20.25 3.39
CA THR A 191 8.13 19.01 4.15
C THR A 191 8.96 18.02 3.34
N PHE A 192 9.99 17.46 3.94
CA PHE A 192 10.90 16.56 3.25
C PHE A 192 11.66 15.65 4.22
N ILE A 193 12.17 14.53 3.69
CA ILE A 193 13.01 13.59 4.41
C ILE A 193 14.46 14.08 4.27
N GLU A 194 15.12 14.37 5.39
CA GLU A 194 16.53 14.78 5.43
C GLU A 194 17.45 13.60 5.15
N LYS A 195 17.19 12.48 5.85
CA LYS A 195 17.99 11.27 5.75
C LYS A 195 17.21 10.08 6.29
N ILE A 196 17.46 8.91 5.70
CA ILE A 196 17.16 7.63 6.34
C ILE A 196 18.45 6.82 6.44
N SER A 197 18.70 6.24 7.61
CA SER A 197 19.86 5.37 7.88
C SER A 197 19.37 4.01 8.34
N ALA A 198 19.92 2.94 7.77
CA ALA A 198 19.68 1.59 8.19
C ALA A 198 20.84 1.07 9.04
N TYR A 199 20.51 0.35 10.09
CA TYR A 199 21.42 -0.33 11.01
C TYR A 199 21.00 -1.79 11.15
N PRO A 200 21.84 -2.68 11.71
CA PRO A 200 21.53 -4.12 11.78
C PRO A 200 20.19 -4.47 12.46
N GLU A 201 19.73 -3.65 13.42
CA GLU A 201 18.52 -3.93 14.20
C GLU A 201 17.41 -2.90 14.03
N ASN A 202 17.67 -1.74 13.41
CA ASN A 202 16.72 -0.65 13.29
C ASN A 202 16.93 0.20 12.04
N VAL A 203 15.93 1.03 11.73
CA VAL A 203 15.99 2.08 10.71
C VAL A 203 15.64 3.40 11.38
N GLU A 204 16.40 4.45 11.10
CA GLU A 204 16.16 5.80 11.58
C GLU A 204 15.86 6.74 10.43
N ALA A 205 14.76 7.50 10.52
CA ALA A 205 14.38 8.51 9.55
C ALA A 205 14.32 9.88 10.22
N ASP A 206 15.10 10.82 9.70
CA ASP A 206 15.02 12.25 10.03
C ASP A 206 14.11 12.93 9.00
N VAL A 207 13.03 13.55 9.47
CA VAL A 207 12.04 14.24 8.63
C VAL A 207 11.81 15.65 9.13
N VAL A 208 11.78 16.62 8.22
CA VAL A 208 11.36 18.00 8.48
C VAL A 208 9.90 18.13 8.09
N LEU A 209 9.04 18.38 9.07
CA LEU A 209 7.62 18.64 8.87
C LEU A 209 7.36 20.14 9.05
N THR A 210 6.81 20.78 8.01
CA THR A 210 6.41 22.18 8.06
C THR A 210 4.90 22.28 8.04
N PHE A 211 4.34 23.14 8.89
CA PHE A 211 2.90 23.35 8.98
C PHE A 211 2.54 24.80 8.65
N ASP A 212 1.37 24.99 8.07
CA ASP A 212 0.72 26.29 7.95
C ASP A 212 0.10 26.68 9.31
N VAL A 213 0.28 27.95 9.66
CA VAL A 213 -0.31 28.61 10.83
C VAL A 213 -1.57 29.39 10.46
#